data_AF-A0A2V5V9W1-F1
#
_entry.id   AF-A0A2V5V9W1-F1
#
_cell.length_a   1.000
_cell.length_b   1.000
_cell.length_c   1.000
_cell.angle_alpha   90.00
_cell.angle_beta   90.00
_cell.angle_gamma   90.00
#
_symmetry.space_group_name_H-M   'P 1'
#
loop_
_entity.id
_entity.type
_entity.pdbx_description
1 polymer ?
#
loop_
_entity_poly.entity_id
_entity_poly.type
_entity_poly.pdbx_seq_one_letter_code
_entity_poly.pdbx_strand_id
1 'polypeptide(L)'
;MTQFAYLFERFPSFGQTFCYREVAELARQGATPPIFSIRKPKDEPLQDWDKSIVERVHYLPGEKELLDEVRRASQKRELTREVVAALDEWGRRTDFLRLYQAVYVGLRLQEIGIRHVHAHFAGMAARTAFWIGRFFPITFSFTAHANDIFAPRDFEI
;
A
#
# COMPACT_ATOMS: atom_id res chain seq x y z
N MET A 1 4.85 -19.40 -7.58
CA MET A 1 4.01 -18.59 -6.68
C MET A 1 4.64 -17.22 -6.56
N THR A 2 3.86 -16.15 -6.75
CA THR A 2 4.40 -14.78 -6.67
C THR A 2 4.76 -14.47 -5.21
N GLN A 3 5.99 -13.98 -4.98
CA GLN A 3 6.54 -13.82 -3.63
C GLN A 3 6.28 -12.44 -3.00
N PHE A 4 5.58 -11.55 -3.71
CA PHE A 4 5.36 -10.17 -3.30
C PHE A 4 3.98 -9.64 -3.70
N ALA A 5 3.57 -8.55 -3.08
CA ALA A 5 2.42 -7.74 -3.47
C ALA A 5 2.87 -6.33 -3.88
N TYR A 6 2.14 -5.72 -4.80
CA TYR A 6 2.30 -4.29 -5.07
C TYR A 6 1.50 -3.46 -4.07
N LEU A 7 2.07 -2.32 -3.67
CA LEU A 7 1.35 -1.26 -2.96
C LEU A 7 1.56 0.07 -3.70
N PHE A 8 0.48 0.61 -4.25
CA PHE A 8 0.50 1.90 -4.94
C PHE A 8 -0.23 2.98 -4.14
N GLU A 9 0.13 4.24 -4.35
CA GLU A 9 -0.70 5.34 -3.86
C GLU A 9 -2.02 5.36 -4.64
N ARG A 10 -1.94 5.27 -5.96
CA ARG A 10 -3.07 5.23 -6.88
C ARG A 10 -2.72 4.35 -8.07
N PHE A 11 -3.55 3.37 -8.36
CA PHE A 11 -3.37 2.46 -9.47
C PHE A 11 -4.71 1.97 -10.01
N PRO A 12 -4.85 1.77 -11.34
CA PRO A 12 -3.95 2.28 -12.38
C PRO A 12 -4.03 3.81 -12.46
N SER A 13 -2.99 4.49 -12.95
CA SER A 13 -3.03 5.96 -13.08
C SER A 13 -2.41 6.44 -14.39
N PHE A 14 -3.07 7.38 -15.07
CA PHE A 14 -2.56 8.03 -16.28
C PHE A 14 -1.21 8.72 -16.04
N GLY A 15 -1.02 9.35 -14.87
CA GLY A 15 0.26 9.97 -14.50
C GLY A 15 1.39 8.96 -14.26
N GLN A 16 1.07 7.66 -14.19
CA GLN A 16 1.98 6.58 -13.83
C GLN A 16 1.80 5.37 -14.77
N THR A 17 1.63 5.62 -16.07
CA THR A 17 1.39 4.55 -17.07
C THR A 17 2.49 3.49 -17.09
N PHE A 18 3.72 3.83 -16.72
CA PHE A 18 4.83 2.89 -16.61
C PHE A 18 4.60 1.83 -15.51
N CYS A 19 3.99 2.20 -14.36
CA CYS A 19 3.61 1.24 -13.31
C CYS A 19 2.59 0.24 -13.85
N TYR A 20 1.60 0.72 -14.62
CA TYR A 20 0.61 -0.14 -15.25
C TYR A 20 1.24 -1.12 -16.25
N ARG A 21 2.12 -0.62 -17.13
CA ARG A 21 2.82 -1.44 -18.12
C ARG A 21 3.67 -2.53 -17.46
N GLU A 22 4.32 -2.24 -16.34
CA GLU A 22 5.08 -3.22 -15.56
C GLU A 22 4.18 -4.34 -15.04
N VAL A 23 3.07 -3.99 -14.38
CA VAL A 23 2.09 -4.95 -13.86
C VAL A 23 1.49 -5.80 -14.99
N ALA A 24 1.15 -5.16 -16.12
CA ALA A 24 0.60 -5.83 -17.29
C ALA A 24 1.60 -6.81 -17.92
N GLU A 25 2.86 -6.43 -18.01
CA GLU A 25 3.91 -7.31 -18.52
C GLU A 25 4.17 -8.50 -17.61
N LEU A 26 4.16 -8.30 -16.28
CA LEU A 26 4.22 -9.43 -15.34
C LEU A 26 3.04 -10.38 -15.53
N ALA A 27 1.82 -9.84 -15.67
CA ALA A 27 0.63 -10.66 -15.91
C ALA A 27 0.75 -11.46 -17.22
N ARG A 28 1.27 -10.85 -18.29
CA ARG A 28 1.54 -11.51 -19.58
C ARG A 28 2.55 -12.66 -19.44
N GLN A 29 3.50 -12.54 -18.52
CA GLN A 29 4.47 -13.59 -18.19
C GLN A 29 3.93 -14.64 -17.20
N GLY A 30 2.65 -14.56 -16.83
CA GLY A 30 1.99 -15.47 -15.89
C GLY A 30 2.27 -15.17 -14.41
N ALA A 31 2.95 -14.06 -14.10
CA ALA A 31 3.19 -13.60 -12.74
C ALA A 31 2.11 -12.57 -12.35
N THR A 32 1.22 -12.95 -11.43
CA THR A 32 0.10 -12.07 -11.08
C THR A 32 0.10 -11.74 -9.57
N PRO A 33 0.97 -10.85 -9.09
CA PRO A 33 1.00 -10.44 -7.69
C PRO A 33 -0.34 -9.82 -7.25
N PRO A 34 -0.71 -9.92 -5.95
CA PRO A 34 -1.76 -9.09 -5.38
C PRO A 34 -1.42 -7.61 -5.53
N ILE A 35 -2.42 -6.78 -5.78
CA ILE A 35 -2.24 -5.34 -6.01
C ILE A 35 -3.08 -4.60 -5.00
N PHE A 36 -2.45 -3.80 -4.14
CA PHE A 36 -3.12 -2.87 -3.23
C PHE A 36 -2.96 -1.44 -3.73
N SER A 37 -4.03 -0.66 -3.68
CA SER A 37 -4.00 0.77 -4.01
C SER A 37 -4.61 1.58 -2.89
N ILE A 38 -3.85 2.53 -2.34
CA ILE A 38 -4.30 3.37 -1.23
C ILE A 38 -5.51 4.23 -1.65
N ARG A 39 -5.51 4.71 -2.89
CA ARG A 39 -6.56 5.57 -3.46
C ARG A 39 -7.11 4.94 -4.73
N LYS A 40 -8.39 5.21 -4.97
CA LYS A 40 -9.00 4.97 -6.29
C LYS A 40 -8.55 6.07 -7.27
N PRO A 41 -8.39 5.76 -8.56
CA PRO A 41 -8.25 6.77 -9.59
C PRO A 41 -9.48 7.68 -9.61
N LYS A 42 -9.28 8.99 -9.76
CA LYS A 42 -10.36 9.97 -9.77
C LYS A 42 -10.02 11.05 -10.78
N ASP A 43 -11.00 11.44 -11.59
CA ASP A 43 -10.90 12.53 -12.56
C ASP A 43 -9.73 12.37 -13.56
N GLU A 44 -9.42 11.12 -13.93
CA GLU A 44 -8.35 10.81 -14.89
C GLU A 44 -8.89 10.62 -16.33
N PRO A 45 -8.09 10.91 -17.37
CA PRO A 45 -8.45 10.59 -18.75
C PRO A 45 -8.78 9.10 -18.94
N LEU A 46 -9.69 8.79 -19.88
CA LEU A 46 -9.97 7.42 -20.28
C LEU A 46 -8.72 6.73 -20.81
N GLN A 47 -8.51 5.48 -20.42
CA GLN A 47 -7.38 4.65 -20.81
C GLN A 47 -7.87 3.24 -21.14
N ASP A 48 -7.16 2.55 -22.03
CA ASP A 48 -7.48 1.17 -22.42
C ASP A 48 -6.79 0.18 -21.48
N TRP A 49 -7.11 0.27 -20.19
CA TRP A 49 -6.59 -0.66 -19.18
C TRP A 49 -7.31 -2.00 -19.30
N ASP A 50 -6.53 -3.09 -19.34
CA ASP A 50 -7.01 -4.46 -19.20
C ASP A 50 -7.86 -4.59 -17.93
N LYS A 51 -9.16 -4.84 -18.12
CA LYS A 51 -10.15 -4.98 -17.06
C LYS A 51 -9.79 -6.08 -16.07
N SER A 52 -9.17 -7.17 -16.53
CA SER A 52 -8.77 -8.28 -15.67
C SER A 52 -7.73 -7.86 -14.63
N ILE A 53 -6.86 -6.91 -14.96
CA ILE A 53 -5.90 -6.34 -14.01
C ILE A 53 -6.61 -5.38 -13.06
N VAL A 54 -7.47 -4.51 -13.58
CA VAL A 54 -8.18 -3.49 -12.79
C VAL A 54 -9.10 -4.13 -11.73
N GLU A 55 -9.81 -5.20 -12.09
CA GLU A 55 -10.72 -5.93 -11.20
C GLU A 55 -10.00 -6.62 -10.03
N ARG A 56 -8.69 -6.87 -10.17
CA ARG A 56 -7.86 -7.48 -9.12
C ARG A 56 -7.29 -6.46 -8.12
N VAL A 57 -7.47 -5.17 -8.36
CA VAL A 57 -6.91 -4.13 -7.48
C VAL A 57 -7.73 -4.07 -6.20
N HIS A 58 -7.07 -4.34 -5.08
CA HIS A 58 -7.63 -4.14 -3.74
C HIS A 58 -7.46 -2.68 -3.33
N TYR A 59 -8.53 -1.90 -3.49
CA TYR A 59 -8.56 -0.53 -3.02
C TYR A 59 -8.76 -0.48 -1.51
N LEU A 60 -7.94 0.32 -0.83
CA LEU A 60 -8.11 0.54 0.61
C LEU A 60 -9.42 1.31 0.88
N PRO A 61 -10.05 1.05 2.04
CA PRO A 61 -11.29 1.71 2.43
C PRO A 61 -11.06 3.19 2.70
N GLY A 62 -12.15 3.95 2.73
CA GLY A 62 -12.13 5.34 3.18
C GLY A 62 -11.70 5.45 4.64
N GLU A 63 -11.27 6.64 5.05
CA GLU A 63 -10.69 6.89 6.38
C GLU A 63 -11.52 6.33 7.53
N LYS A 64 -12.82 6.66 7.61
CA LYS A 64 -13.70 6.18 8.68
C LYS A 64 -13.73 4.65 8.78
N GLU A 65 -13.93 3.99 7.65
CA GLU A 65 -14.02 2.53 7.58
C GLU A 65 -12.67 1.87 7.92
N LEU A 66 -11.56 2.46 7.46
CA LEU A 66 -10.21 2.03 7.81
C LEU A 66 -9.98 2.08 9.32
N LEU A 67 -10.29 3.21 9.97
CA LEU A 67 -10.11 3.40 11.41
C LEU A 67 -10.98 2.42 12.20
N ASP A 68 -12.24 2.23 11.78
CA ASP A 68 -13.16 1.29 12.42
C ASP A 68 -12.67 -0.15 12.31
N GLU A 69 -12.10 -0.54 11.17
CA GLU A 69 -11.57 -1.89 10.97
C GLU A 69 -10.32 -2.15 11.82
N VAL A 70 -9.37 -1.22 11.85
CA VAL A 70 -8.17 -1.33 12.70
C VAL A 70 -8.55 -1.38 14.17
N ARG A 71 -9.55 -0.58 14.59
CA ARG A 71 -10.08 -0.64 15.96
C ARG A 71 -10.66 -2.01 16.28
N ARG A 72 -11.42 -2.61 15.36
CA ARG A 72 -11.95 -3.98 15.54
C ARG A 72 -10.83 -5.02 15.65
N ALA A 73 -9.79 -4.92 14.82
CA ALA A 73 -8.64 -5.82 14.88
C ALA A 73 -7.91 -5.73 16.23
N SER A 74 -7.74 -4.50 16.74
CA SER A 74 -7.20 -4.26 18.08
C SER A 74 -8.06 -4.89 19.18
N GLN A 75 -9.39 -4.70 19.14
CA GLN A 75 -10.33 -5.29 20.10
C GLN A 75 -10.34 -6.83 20.07
N LYS A 76 -10.15 -7.42 18.90
CA LYS A 76 -10.03 -8.88 18.70
C LYS A 76 -8.66 -9.44 19.08
N ARG A 77 -7.70 -8.59 19.49
CA ARG A 77 -6.31 -8.95 19.81
C ARG A 77 -5.56 -9.58 18.62
N GLU A 78 -5.91 -9.14 17.41
CA GLU A 78 -5.18 -9.51 16.18
C GLU A 78 -3.89 -8.70 16.03
N LEU A 79 -3.72 -7.63 16.82
CA LEU A 79 -2.54 -6.75 16.82
C LEU A 79 -1.66 -7.02 18.04
N THR A 80 -0.34 -6.94 17.87
CA THR A 80 0.60 -7.01 18.99
C THR A 80 0.56 -5.72 19.82
N ARG A 81 1.10 -5.78 21.05
CA ARG A 81 1.15 -4.61 21.95
C ARG A 81 1.97 -3.48 21.36
N GLU A 82 3.03 -3.81 20.62
CA GLU A 82 3.92 -2.87 19.95
C GLU A 82 3.19 -2.11 18.85
N VAL A 83 2.38 -2.81 18.05
CA VAL A 83 1.54 -2.19 17.01
C VAL A 83 0.52 -1.23 17.64
N VAL A 84 -0.16 -1.67 18.71
CA VAL A 84 -1.14 -0.82 19.41
C VAL A 84 -0.47 0.42 20.01
N ALA A 85 0.68 0.26 20.66
CA ALA A 85 1.43 1.38 21.23
C ALA A 85 1.87 2.38 20.16
N ALA A 86 2.32 1.90 19.00
CA ALA A 86 2.66 2.76 17.87
C ALA A 86 1.43 3.53 17.35
N LEU A 87 0.27 2.87 17.23
CA LEU A 87 -0.97 3.56 16.84
C LEU A 87 -1.39 4.64 17.84
N ASP A 88 -1.21 4.41 19.14
CA ASP A 88 -1.54 5.37 20.20
C ASP A 88 -0.59 6.57 20.23
N GLU A 89 0.72 6.33 20.06
CA GLU A 89 1.75 7.37 20.05
C GLU A 89 1.67 8.25 18.78
N TRP A 90 1.49 7.61 17.63
CA TRP A 90 1.61 8.27 16.32
C TRP A 90 0.26 8.65 15.70
N GLY A 91 -0.85 8.15 16.26
CA GLY A 91 -2.21 8.38 15.77
C GLY A 91 -2.68 9.84 15.74
N ARG A 92 -1.88 10.76 16.31
CA ARG A 92 -2.16 12.20 16.38
C ARG A 92 -1.20 13.05 15.55
N ARG A 93 -0.20 12.43 14.90
CA ARG A 93 0.77 13.15 14.07
C ARG A 93 0.25 13.35 12.65
N THR A 94 0.92 14.23 11.91
CA THR A 94 0.75 14.35 10.45
C THR A 94 0.98 12.97 9.79
N ASP A 95 0.21 12.66 8.75
CA ASP A 95 0.29 11.38 8.01
C ASP A 95 0.01 10.10 8.83
N PHE A 96 -0.61 10.19 10.01
CA PHE A 96 -0.93 9.02 10.86
C PHE A 96 -1.68 7.88 10.13
N LEU A 97 -2.43 8.20 9.07
CA LEU A 97 -3.14 7.22 8.27
C LEU A 97 -2.23 6.13 7.70
N ARG A 98 -0.92 6.37 7.47
CA ARG A 98 0.00 5.32 6.99
C ARG A 98 0.03 4.11 7.93
N LEU A 99 -0.02 4.33 9.25
CA LEU A 99 0.01 3.25 10.23
C LEU A 99 -1.25 2.39 10.16
N TYR A 100 -2.42 3.04 10.06
CA TYR A 100 -3.70 2.34 9.93
C TYR A 100 -3.79 1.57 8.61
N GLN A 101 -3.31 2.16 7.52
CA GLN A 101 -3.21 1.48 6.23
C GLN A 101 -2.22 0.30 6.29
N ALA A 102 -1.11 0.45 7.01
CA ALA A 102 -0.16 -0.62 7.21
C ALA A 102 -0.76 -1.79 7.98
N VAL A 103 -1.54 -1.53 9.04
CA VAL A 103 -2.27 -2.58 9.75
C VAL A 103 -3.27 -3.28 8.83
N TYR A 104 -4.10 -2.50 8.13
CA TYR A 104 -5.12 -3.03 7.22
C TYR A 104 -4.54 -3.94 6.14
N VAL A 105 -3.45 -3.49 5.49
CA VAL A 105 -2.78 -4.25 4.43
C VAL A 105 -1.99 -5.41 5.03
N GLY A 106 -1.25 -5.20 6.12
CA GLY A 106 -0.41 -6.20 6.74
C GLY A 106 -1.18 -7.44 7.23
N LEU A 107 -2.34 -7.25 7.87
CA LEU A 107 -3.21 -8.36 8.26
C LEU A 107 -3.62 -9.21 7.05
N ARG A 108 -4.04 -8.56 5.95
CA ARG A 108 -4.42 -9.26 4.70
C ARG A 108 -3.22 -9.96 4.06
N LEU A 109 -2.04 -9.35 4.08
CA LEU A 109 -0.82 -9.97 3.56
C LEU A 109 -0.46 -11.23 4.33
N GLN A 110 -0.64 -11.23 5.66
CA GLN A 110 -0.46 -12.43 6.48
C GLN A 110 -1.46 -13.52 6.12
N GLU A 111 -2.74 -13.18 5.96
CA GLU A 111 -3.80 -14.12 5.56
C GLU A 111 -3.51 -14.81 4.23
N ILE A 112 -2.99 -14.06 3.24
CA ILE A 112 -2.65 -14.60 1.91
C ILE A 112 -1.20 -15.11 1.80
N GLY A 113 -0.44 -15.11 2.89
CA GLY A 113 0.93 -15.66 2.94
C GLY A 113 2.01 -14.87 2.20
N ILE A 114 1.79 -13.59 1.91
CA ILE A 114 2.77 -12.73 1.23
C ILE A 114 3.73 -12.10 2.26
N ARG A 115 5.03 -12.13 1.95
CA ARG A 115 6.11 -11.69 2.86
C ARG A 115 6.95 -10.53 2.32
N HIS A 116 6.60 -9.98 1.16
CA HIS A 116 7.25 -8.82 0.58
C HIS A 116 6.26 -7.86 -0.07
N VAL A 117 6.48 -6.56 0.08
CA VAL A 117 5.71 -5.50 -0.59
C VAL A 117 6.64 -4.67 -1.47
N HIS A 118 6.28 -4.47 -2.73
CA HIS A 118 6.95 -3.52 -3.61
C HIS A 118 6.09 -2.29 -3.83
N ALA A 119 6.65 -1.10 -3.64
CA ALA A 119 6.00 0.17 -3.92
C ALA A 119 6.71 0.94 -5.04
N HIS A 120 6.02 1.89 -5.66
CA HIS A 120 6.66 2.91 -6.47
C HIS A 120 6.60 4.26 -5.76
N PHE A 121 7.62 5.07 -6.01
CA PHE A 121 7.87 6.38 -5.41
C PHE A 121 8.27 6.31 -3.93
N ALA A 122 9.13 7.22 -3.51
CA ALA A 122 9.47 7.47 -2.10
C ALA A 122 8.35 8.25 -1.37
N GLY A 123 7.09 7.88 -1.63
CA GLY A 123 5.91 8.63 -1.20
C GLY A 123 4.99 7.85 -0.26
N MET A 124 3.70 8.15 -0.35
CA MET A 124 2.66 7.59 0.53
C MET A 124 2.67 6.05 0.60
N ALA A 125 2.88 5.37 -0.52
CA ALA A 125 2.92 3.92 -0.59
C ALA A 125 4.17 3.32 0.08
N ALA A 126 5.36 3.86 -0.19
CA ALA A 126 6.59 3.43 0.46
C ALA A 126 6.56 3.67 1.97
N ARG A 127 5.98 4.78 2.44
CA ARG A 127 5.80 5.05 3.87
C ARG A 127 4.83 4.07 4.53
N THR A 128 3.72 3.73 3.87
CA THR A 128 2.84 2.65 4.34
C THR A 128 3.60 1.31 4.38
N ALA A 129 4.39 0.99 3.35
CA ALA A 129 5.19 -0.24 3.30
C ALA A 129 6.26 -0.32 4.40
N PHE A 130 6.88 0.82 4.74
CA PHE A 130 7.79 0.94 5.88
C PHE A 130 7.08 0.52 7.18
N TRP A 131 5.89 1.07 7.46
CA TRP A 131 5.11 0.70 8.64
C TRP A 131 4.66 -0.76 8.61
N ILE A 132 4.34 -1.33 7.43
CA ILE A 132 4.05 -2.76 7.30
C ILE A 132 5.23 -3.59 7.80
N GLY A 133 6.46 -3.26 7.39
CA GLY A 133 7.66 -3.97 7.84
C GLY A 133 8.05 -3.71 9.29
N ARG A 134 7.51 -2.66 9.92
CA ARG A 134 7.65 -2.42 11.36
C ARG A 134 6.65 -3.21 12.18
N PHE A 135 5.44 -3.45 11.65
CA PHE A 135 4.35 -4.10 12.37
C PHE A 135 4.26 -5.60 12.13
N PHE A 136 4.74 -6.08 10.99
CA PHE A 136 4.60 -7.47 10.56
C PHE A 136 5.95 -8.01 10.08
N PRO A 137 6.16 -9.34 10.09
CA PRO A 137 7.35 -9.97 9.53
C PRO A 137 7.31 -9.98 7.99
N ILE A 138 7.18 -8.79 7.40
CA ILE A 138 7.01 -8.54 5.96
C ILE A 138 8.07 -7.54 5.56
N THR A 139 8.85 -7.86 4.54
CA THR A 139 9.87 -6.95 4.00
C THR A 139 9.25 -6.00 2.98
N PHE A 140 9.93 -4.90 2.67
CA PHE A 140 9.50 -4.03 1.58
C PHE A 140 10.67 -3.55 0.72
N SER A 141 10.36 -3.21 -0.51
CA SER A 141 11.22 -2.46 -1.42
C SER A 141 10.41 -1.38 -2.11
N PHE A 142 11.09 -0.41 -2.72
CA PHE A 142 10.43 0.54 -3.59
C PHE A 142 11.34 0.98 -4.73
N THR A 143 10.72 1.34 -5.85
CA THR A 143 11.40 1.99 -6.97
C THR A 143 11.25 3.49 -6.84
N ALA A 144 12.36 4.19 -6.62
CA ALA A 144 12.41 5.64 -6.64
C ALA A 144 12.28 6.17 -8.08
N HIS A 145 11.61 7.31 -8.24
CA HIS A 145 11.44 8.01 -9.51
C HIS A 145 12.04 9.40 -9.46
N ALA A 146 12.19 10.06 -10.60
CA ALA A 146 12.77 11.41 -10.69
C ALA A 146 12.08 12.41 -9.75
N ASN A 147 10.75 12.32 -9.58
CA ASN A 147 9.99 13.17 -8.67
C ASN A 147 10.50 13.12 -7.21
N ASP A 148 11.02 11.99 -6.77
CA ASP A 148 11.49 11.80 -5.40
C ASP A 148 12.78 12.59 -5.13
N ILE A 149 13.55 12.94 -6.17
CA ILE A 149 14.77 13.74 -6.07
C ILE A 149 14.44 15.23 -5.84
N PHE A 150 13.30 15.69 -6.37
CA PHE A 150 12.89 17.10 -6.34
C PHE A 150 11.89 17.42 -5.23
N ALA A 151 11.68 16.50 -4.28
CA ALA A 151 10.81 16.73 -3.13
C ALA A 151 11.47 17.64 -2.07
N PRO A 152 10.68 18.43 -1.32
CA PRO A 152 11.18 19.19 -0.17
C PRO A 152 11.86 18.28 0.87
N ARG A 153 12.88 18.81 1.57
CA ARG A 153 13.69 18.04 2.55
C ARG A 153 13.09 18.01 3.95
N ASP A 154 12.10 18.85 4.17
CA ASP A 154 11.33 19.04 5.39
C ASP A 154 10.33 17.88 5.53
N PHE A 155 10.83 16.79 6.12
CA PHE A 155 10.10 15.55 6.33
C PHE A 155 9.98 15.26 7.83
N GLU A 156 8.74 15.19 8.33
CA GLU A 156 8.45 14.68 9.67
C GLU A 156 8.30 13.15 9.58
N ILE A 157 9.15 12.41 10.29
CA ILE A 157 8.97 10.96 10.51
C ILE A 157 8.29 10.73 11.83
#